data_AF-A0A8H7I4P4-F1
#
_entry.id   AF-A0A8H7I4P4-F1
#
_cell.length_a   1.000
_cell.length_b   1.000
_cell.length_c   1.000
_cell.angle_alpha   90.00
_cell.angle_beta   90.00
_cell.angle_gamma   90.00
#
_symmetry.space_group_name_H-M   'P 1'
#
loop_
_entity.id
_entity.type
_entity.pdbx_description
1 polymer ?
#
loop_
_entity_poly.entity_id
_entity_poly.type
_entity_poly.pdbx_seq_one_letter_code
_entity_poly.pdbx_strand_id
1 'polypeptide(L)'
;MPSIKANETVLVTGASGFIAVWVCRTLLEAGYNVNLSYPEAQCALPPKAIISSQTIHGQEGAFDEAVKGVHGIAHTASPFHFASEDPKDIIDPAIKGTTGVLESAHKFGSAVKRVVITSSVASVTDGMYHLKTPGTIYTENDWNTLSEKEIEEKGKYASGSEKYCASKTLAEKAAWEFVKNIKPNWDMTNANLNADVYINR
;
A
#
# COMPACT_ATOMS: atom_id res chain seq x y z
N MET A 1 -15.44 -10.98 10.15
CA MET A 1 -14.97 -10.16 9.01
C MET A 1 -16.08 -10.02 7.99
N PRO A 2 -16.52 -8.80 7.62
CA PRO A 2 -17.56 -8.63 6.61
C PRO A 2 -17.04 -9.08 5.24
N SER A 3 -17.73 -10.03 4.61
CA SER A 3 -17.33 -10.57 3.31
C SER A 3 -17.67 -9.60 2.17
N ILE A 4 -16.70 -9.38 1.26
CA ILE A 4 -16.96 -8.72 -0.02
C ILE A 4 -17.44 -9.79 -1.02
N LYS A 5 -18.60 -9.56 -1.63
CA LYS A 5 -19.27 -10.52 -2.52
C LYS A 5 -18.75 -10.42 -3.95
N ALA A 6 -18.74 -11.53 -4.69
CA ALA A 6 -18.54 -11.50 -6.13
C ALA A 6 -19.67 -10.68 -6.76
N ASN A 7 -19.32 -9.70 -7.62
CA ASN A 7 -20.09 -8.54 -8.12
C ASN A 7 -19.94 -7.21 -7.37
N GLU A 8 -19.31 -7.18 -6.19
CA GLU A 8 -18.99 -5.93 -5.51
C GLU A 8 -17.71 -5.32 -6.08
N THR A 9 -17.58 -4.00 -5.95
CA THR A 9 -16.47 -3.23 -6.54
C THR A 9 -15.28 -3.12 -5.59
N VAL A 10 -14.08 -3.39 -6.09
CA VAL A 10 -12.81 -3.18 -5.39
C VAL A 10 -12.02 -2.07 -6.06
N LEU A 11 -11.60 -1.06 -5.29
CA LEU A 11 -10.67 -0.03 -5.75
C LEU A 11 -9.25 -0.59 -5.74
N VAL A 12 -8.53 -0.50 -6.85
CA VAL A 12 -7.10 -0.82 -6.93
C VAL A 12 -6.33 0.46 -7.26
N THR A 13 -5.52 0.92 -6.31
CA THR A 13 -4.65 2.10 -6.53
C THR A 13 -3.34 1.67 -7.20
N GLY A 14 -2.77 2.53 -8.05
CA GLY A 14 -1.49 2.22 -8.71
C GLY A 14 -1.63 1.10 -9.77
N ALA A 15 -2.80 1.02 -10.40
CA ALA A 15 -3.21 -0.05 -11.32
C ALA A 15 -2.23 -0.35 -12.48
N SER A 16 -1.37 0.60 -12.86
CA SER A 16 -0.33 0.42 -13.88
C SER A 16 0.91 -0.31 -13.38
N GLY A 17 1.04 -0.53 -12.06
CA GLY A 17 2.16 -1.24 -11.45
C GLY A 17 2.11 -2.74 -11.70
N PHE A 18 3.28 -3.38 -11.73
CA PHE A 18 3.43 -4.81 -12.01
C PHE A 18 2.51 -5.69 -11.14
N ILE A 19 2.55 -5.51 -9.81
CA ILE A 19 1.73 -6.27 -8.86
C ILE A 19 0.25 -5.93 -9.03
N ALA A 20 -0.06 -4.65 -9.26
CA ALA A 20 -1.42 -4.15 -9.38
C ALA A 20 -2.17 -4.78 -10.55
N VAL A 21 -1.51 -5.00 -11.69
CA VAL A 21 -2.10 -5.67 -12.86
C VAL A 21 -2.53 -7.10 -12.52
N TRP A 22 -1.70 -7.84 -11.78
CA TRP A 22 -2.05 -9.21 -11.33
C TRP A 22 -3.20 -9.21 -10.32
N VAL A 23 -3.21 -8.25 -9.39
CA VAL A 23 -4.32 -8.07 -8.45
C VAL A 23 -5.62 -7.78 -9.20
N CYS A 24 -5.61 -6.84 -10.15
CA CYS A 24 -6.78 -6.51 -10.97
C CYS A 24 -7.27 -7.74 -11.74
N ARG A 25 -6.37 -8.46 -12.40
CA ARG A 25 -6.70 -9.68 -13.14
C ARG A 25 -7.35 -10.73 -12.23
N THR A 26 -6.77 -10.99 -11.07
CA THR A 26 -7.27 -11.98 -10.11
C THR A 26 -8.66 -11.62 -9.60
N LEU A 27 -8.89 -10.33 -9.29
CA LEU A 27 -10.19 -9.82 -8.88
C LEU A 27 -11.25 -9.99 -9.97
N LEU A 28 -10.91 -9.67 -11.22
CA LEU A 28 -11.81 -9.82 -12.36
C LEU A 28 -12.14 -11.29 -12.63
N GLU A 29 -11.15 -12.19 -12.55
CA GLU A 29 -11.34 -13.64 -12.71
C GLU A 29 -12.21 -14.23 -11.58
N ALA A 30 -12.13 -13.68 -10.38
CA ALA A 30 -12.97 -14.04 -9.23
C ALA A 30 -14.38 -13.41 -9.27
N GLY A 31 -14.69 -12.59 -10.29
CA GLY A 31 -16.02 -12.02 -10.51
C GLY A 31 -16.30 -10.71 -9.76
N TYR A 32 -15.28 -10.00 -9.28
CA TYR A 32 -15.42 -8.65 -8.74
C TYR A 32 -15.43 -7.59 -9.85
N ASN A 33 -16.03 -6.43 -9.58
CA ASN A 33 -15.78 -5.24 -10.40
C ASN A 33 -14.51 -4.54 -9.90
N VAL A 34 -13.75 -3.92 -10.79
CA VAL A 34 -12.51 -3.22 -10.42
C VAL A 34 -12.62 -1.74 -10.76
N ASN A 35 -12.44 -0.87 -9.75
CA ASN A 35 -12.23 0.56 -9.96
C ASN A 35 -10.71 0.83 -10.01
N LEU A 36 -10.21 1.33 -11.12
CA LEU A 36 -8.80 1.68 -11.31
C LEU A 36 -8.59 3.15 -11.00
N SER A 37 -7.56 3.46 -10.21
CA SER A 37 -7.18 4.83 -9.86
C SER A 37 -6.36 5.56 -10.95
N TYR A 38 -6.07 4.86 -12.06
CA TYR A 38 -5.31 5.34 -13.21
C TYR A 38 -5.87 4.71 -14.51
N PRO A 39 -6.65 5.45 -15.32
CA PRO A 39 -7.36 4.92 -16.48
C PRO A 39 -6.47 4.21 -17.51
N GLU A 40 -5.24 4.68 -17.69
CA GLU A 40 -4.30 4.19 -18.70
C GLU A 40 -3.86 2.73 -18.43
N ALA A 41 -4.04 2.23 -17.20
CA ALA A 41 -3.80 0.84 -16.85
C ALA A 41 -4.82 -0.13 -17.49
N GLN A 42 -5.97 0.37 -17.97
CA GLN A 42 -7.03 -0.44 -18.58
C GLN A 42 -6.56 -1.23 -19.81
N CYS A 43 -5.58 -0.71 -20.57
CA CYS A 43 -5.07 -1.35 -21.77
C CYS A 43 -4.43 -2.73 -21.52
N ALA A 44 -3.99 -3.02 -20.30
CA ALA A 44 -3.36 -4.29 -19.93
C ALA A 44 -4.34 -5.32 -19.32
N LEU A 45 -5.62 -4.96 -19.17
CA LEU A 45 -6.62 -5.75 -18.46
C LEU A 45 -7.78 -6.16 -19.38
N PRO A 46 -8.44 -7.31 -19.12
CA PRO A 46 -9.61 -7.69 -19.89
C PRO A 46 -10.71 -6.62 -19.70
N PRO A 47 -11.51 -6.29 -20.73
CA PRO A 47 -12.44 -5.14 -20.73
C PRO A 47 -13.66 -5.28 -19.79
N LYS A 48 -13.71 -6.32 -18.94
CA LYS A 48 -14.87 -6.59 -18.09
C LYS A 48 -14.83 -5.72 -16.83
N ALA A 49 -15.93 -5.04 -16.54
CA ALA A 49 -16.23 -4.43 -15.24
C ALA A 49 -15.14 -3.48 -14.68
N ILE A 50 -14.57 -2.64 -15.55
CA ILE A 50 -13.59 -1.62 -15.19
C ILE A 50 -14.30 -0.27 -15.04
N ILE A 51 -14.23 0.30 -13.85
CA ILE A 51 -14.60 1.69 -13.56
C ILE A 51 -13.28 2.45 -13.42
N SER A 52 -13.19 3.68 -13.93
CA SER A 52 -11.96 4.46 -13.80
C SER A 52 -12.19 5.72 -12.99
N SER A 53 -11.33 5.93 -12.01
CA SER A 53 -11.18 7.17 -11.26
C SER A 53 -9.75 7.68 -11.47
N GLN A 54 -9.54 8.99 -11.52
CA GLN A 54 -8.20 9.55 -11.62
C GLN A 54 -7.76 9.99 -10.23
N THR A 55 -6.62 9.48 -9.76
CA THR A 55 -6.06 9.84 -8.45
C THR A 55 -4.64 10.34 -8.63
N ILE A 56 -4.28 11.44 -7.98
CA ILE A 56 -2.91 11.96 -7.96
C ILE A 56 -2.30 11.65 -6.59
N HIS A 57 -1.37 10.70 -6.55
CA HIS A 57 -0.77 10.22 -5.30
C HIS A 57 -0.08 11.36 -4.55
N GLY A 58 -0.30 11.44 -3.23
CA GLY A 58 0.29 12.46 -2.35
C GLY A 58 -0.43 13.81 -2.32
N GLN A 59 -1.50 14.01 -3.10
CA GLN A 59 -2.39 15.17 -2.96
C GLN A 59 -3.48 14.90 -1.91
N GLU A 60 -3.86 15.95 -1.17
CA GLU A 60 -4.99 15.89 -0.24
C GLU A 60 -6.29 15.61 -1.00
N GLY A 61 -7.12 14.71 -0.47
CA GLY A 61 -8.40 14.33 -1.09
C GLY A 61 -8.27 13.53 -2.39
N ALA A 62 -7.05 13.09 -2.76
CA ALA A 62 -6.80 12.41 -4.03
C ALA A 62 -7.65 11.14 -4.27
N PHE A 63 -8.18 10.52 -3.22
CA PHE A 63 -8.97 9.30 -3.28
C PHE A 63 -10.46 9.51 -2.96
N ASP A 64 -10.91 10.74 -2.67
CA ASP A 64 -12.24 11.01 -2.12
C ASP A 64 -13.38 10.53 -3.03
N GLU A 65 -13.24 10.72 -4.35
CA GLU A 65 -14.21 10.20 -5.32
C GLU A 65 -14.01 8.71 -5.59
N ALA A 66 -12.75 8.25 -5.59
CA ALA A 66 -12.39 6.87 -5.96
C ALA A 66 -12.93 5.83 -4.95
N VAL A 67 -13.09 6.21 -3.68
CA VAL A 67 -13.59 5.33 -2.61
C VAL A 67 -15.12 5.28 -2.52
N LYS A 68 -15.85 6.12 -3.26
CA LYS A 68 -17.32 6.12 -3.21
C LYS A 68 -17.88 4.88 -3.91
N GLY A 69 -18.78 4.17 -3.23
CA GLY A 69 -19.45 2.98 -3.79
C GLY A 69 -18.56 1.74 -3.96
N VAL A 70 -17.31 1.77 -3.48
CA VAL A 70 -16.44 0.59 -3.46
C VAL A 70 -16.56 -0.13 -2.11
N HIS A 71 -16.35 -1.44 -2.13
CA HIS A 71 -16.55 -2.33 -0.98
C HIS A 71 -15.23 -2.84 -0.41
N GLY A 72 -14.17 -2.84 -1.24
CA GLY A 72 -12.80 -3.13 -0.83
C GLY A 72 -11.82 -2.16 -1.47
N ILE A 73 -10.66 -1.99 -0.84
CA ILE A 73 -9.55 -1.20 -1.37
C ILE A 73 -8.29 -2.07 -1.33
N ALA A 74 -7.62 -2.21 -2.47
CA ALA A 74 -6.26 -2.75 -2.57
C ALA A 74 -5.32 -1.58 -2.90
N HIS A 75 -4.65 -1.06 -1.87
CA HIS A 75 -3.71 0.04 -2.04
C HIS A 75 -2.34 -0.52 -2.44
N THR A 76 -2.00 -0.41 -3.72
CA THR A 76 -0.70 -0.87 -4.26
C THR A 76 0.19 0.29 -4.72
N ALA A 77 -0.38 1.49 -4.84
CA ALA A 77 0.36 2.70 -5.19
C ALA A 77 1.39 3.05 -4.10
N SER A 78 2.66 3.05 -4.46
CA SER A 78 3.76 3.47 -3.61
C SER A 78 4.86 4.02 -4.52
N PRO A 79 5.56 5.11 -4.15
CA PRO A 79 6.74 5.51 -4.87
C PRO A 79 7.77 4.38 -4.84
N PHE A 80 8.30 3.99 -5.99
CA PHE A 80 9.36 2.99 -6.11
C PHE A 80 10.50 3.54 -6.96
N HIS A 81 11.51 4.09 -6.30
CA HIS A 81 12.78 4.46 -6.92
C HIS A 81 13.86 4.51 -5.84
N PHE A 82 15.11 4.22 -6.21
CA PHE A 82 16.27 4.36 -5.32
C PHE A 82 16.99 5.70 -5.51
N ALA A 83 16.60 6.46 -6.53
CA ALA A 83 17.12 7.78 -6.83
C ALA A 83 16.33 8.82 -6.02
N SER A 84 16.75 9.05 -4.78
CA SER A 84 16.23 10.12 -3.94
C SER A 84 17.41 10.76 -3.22
N GLU A 85 17.57 12.07 -3.38
CA GLU A 85 18.62 12.84 -2.69
C GLU A 85 18.19 13.10 -1.25
N ASP A 86 16.99 13.65 -1.02
CA ASP A 86 16.42 13.83 0.31
C ASP A 86 15.50 12.65 0.66
N PRO A 87 15.69 11.97 1.81
CA PRO A 87 14.77 10.92 2.27
C PRO A 87 13.29 11.35 2.27
N LYS A 88 13.00 12.63 2.48
CA LYS A 88 11.63 13.15 2.46
C LYS A 88 10.95 12.99 1.11
N ASP A 89 11.71 13.00 0.01
CA ASP A 89 11.17 12.87 -1.35
C ASP A 89 10.53 11.50 -1.60
N ILE A 90 10.87 10.49 -0.79
CA ILE A 90 10.28 9.16 -0.87
C ILE A 90 9.44 8.80 0.36
N ILE A 91 9.83 9.26 1.55
CA ILE A 91 9.12 8.99 2.81
C ILE A 91 7.80 9.75 2.87
N ASP A 92 7.79 11.06 2.62
CA ASP A 92 6.58 11.87 2.78
C ASP A 92 5.48 11.45 1.80
N PRO A 93 5.76 11.22 0.50
CA PRO A 93 4.73 10.73 -0.42
C PRO A 93 4.21 9.34 -0.04
N ALA A 94 5.08 8.43 0.45
CA ALA A 94 4.65 7.10 0.87
C ALA A 94 3.70 7.16 2.07
N ILE A 95 4.02 7.98 3.09
CA ILE A 95 3.15 8.20 4.25
C ILE A 95 1.83 8.85 3.79
N LYS A 96 1.90 9.99 3.10
CA LYS A 96 0.71 10.75 2.66
C LYS A 96 -0.19 9.95 1.73
N GLY A 97 0.37 9.18 0.81
CA GLY A 97 -0.39 8.34 -0.08
C GLY A 97 -1.14 7.23 0.66
N THR A 98 -0.47 6.62 1.65
CA THR A 98 -1.05 5.55 2.46
C THR A 98 -2.11 6.10 3.42
N THR A 99 -1.82 7.15 4.19
CA THR A 99 -2.81 7.73 5.12
C THR A 99 -3.94 8.41 4.37
N GLY A 100 -3.66 9.04 3.23
CA GLY A 100 -4.66 9.70 2.39
C GLY A 100 -5.74 8.74 1.89
N VAL A 101 -5.39 7.53 1.45
CA VAL A 101 -6.41 6.55 1.05
C VAL A 101 -7.26 6.09 2.24
N LEU A 102 -6.67 5.94 3.43
CA LEU A 102 -7.40 5.54 4.64
C LEU A 102 -8.33 6.65 5.12
N GLU A 103 -7.89 7.91 5.05
CA GLU A 103 -8.69 9.09 5.35
C GLU A 103 -9.89 9.20 4.41
N SER A 104 -9.67 9.08 3.10
CA SER A 104 -10.77 9.07 2.12
C SER A 104 -11.72 7.91 2.37
N ALA A 105 -11.20 6.69 2.59
CA ALA A 105 -12.02 5.52 2.90
C ALA A 105 -12.87 5.71 4.16
N HIS A 106 -12.33 6.36 5.19
CA HIS A 106 -13.07 6.67 6.41
C HIS A 106 -14.15 7.74 6.19
N LYS A 107 -13.82 8.84 5.49
CA LYS A 107 -14.72 9.98 5.30
C LYS A 107 -15.80 9.75 4.25
N PHE A 108 -15.46 9.09 3.14
CA PHE A 108 -16.31 8.98 1.95
C PHE A 108 -16.63 7.54 1.53
N GLY A 109 -15.89 6.56 2.06
CA GLY A 109 -16.04 5.13 1.74
C GLY A 109 -17.09 4.40 2.59
N SER A 110 -18.34 4.88 2.62
CA SER A 110 -19.38 4.29 3.48
C SER A 110 -19.70 2.81 3.22
N ALA A 111 -19.41 2.31 2.01
CA ALA A 111 -19.59 0.90 1.64
C ALA A 111 -18.32 0.05 1.85
N VAL A 112 -17.19 0.66 2.20
CA VAL A 112 -15.91 -0.04 2.37
C VAL A 112 -16.00 -0.96 3.57
N LYS A 113 -15.63 -2.23 3.36
CA LYS A 113 -15.59 -3.28 4.38
C LYS A 113 -14.15 -3.67 4.74
N ARG A 114 -13.22 -3.51 3.78
CA ARG A 114 -11.82 -3.92 3.91
C ARG A 114 -10.86 -3.02 3.15
N VAL A 115 -9.73 -2.74 3.75
CA VAL A 115 -8.56 -2.13 3.11
C VAL A 115 -7.37 -3.09 3.21
N VAL A 116 -6.74 -3.39 2.08
CA VAL A 116 -5.49 -4.16 1.99
C VAL A 116 -4.39 -3.24 1.50
N ILE A 117 -3.32 -3.09 2.28
CA ILE A 117 -2.14 -2.31 1.87
C ILE A 117 -1.04 -3.26 1.39
N THR A 118 -0.49 -2.96 0.23
CA THR A 118 0.69 -3.67 -0.29
C THR A 118 1.95 -3.07 0.33
N SER A 119 2.41 -3.71 1.41
CA SER A 119 3.69 -3.39 2.03
C SER A 119 4.82 -4.22 1.40
N SER A 120 5.93 -4.37 2.10
CA SER A 120 7.10 -5.11 1.65
C SER A 120 7.75 -5.78 2.85
N VAL A 121 8.52 -6.85 2.64
CA VAL A 121 9.44 -7.34 3.68
C VAL A 121 10.47 -6.29 4.09
N ALA A 122 10.69 -5.26 3.28
CA ALA A 122 11.52 -4.10 3.63
C ALA A 122 11.02 -3.34 4.88
N SER A 123 9.77 -3.51 5.30
CA SER A 123 9.27 -2.97 6.57
C SER A 123 9.51 -3.87 7.79
N VAL A 124 10.02 -5.09 7.55
CA VAL A 124 10.18 -6.15 8.55
C VAL A 124 11.66 -6.53 8.74
N THR A 125 12.41 -6.70 7.65
CA THR A 125 13.83 -7.10 7.68
C THR A 125 14.73 -5.90 7.95
N ASP A 126 15.86 -6.11 8.63
CA ASP A 126 16.85 -5.05 8.87
C ASP A 126 17.54 -4.64 7.56
N GLY A 127 17.03 -3.62 6.87
CA GLY A 127 17.52 -3.21 5.56
C GLY A 127 17.10 -4.15 4.42
N MET A 128 17.43 -3.76 3.18
CA MET A 128 16.84 -4.38 1.97
C MET A 128 17.23 -5.85 1.76
N TYR A 129 18.38 -6.28 2.29
CA TYR A 129 18.91 -7.64 2.13
C TYR A 129 19.61 -8.19 3.37
N HIS A 130 19.51 -7.55 4.54
CA HIS A 130 20.18 -8.05 5.74
C HIS A 130 19.21 -8.78 6.68
N LEU A 131 19.64 -9.97 7.08
CA LEU A 131 19.11 -10.62 8.27
C LEU A 131 19.84 -10.02 9.47
N LYS A 132 19.12 -9.83 10.60
CA LYS A 132 19.76 -9.50 11.89
C LYS A 132 20.97 -10.39 12.16
N THR A 133 20.78 -11.69 11.94
CA THR A 133 21.80 -12.75 11.98
C THR A 133 21.43 -13.91 11.05
N PRO A 134 22.38 -14.72 10.55
CA PRO A 134 22.06 -15.94 9.82
C PRO A 134 21.12 -16.85 10.62
N GLY A 135 20.02 -17.29 10.00
CA GLY A 135 19.00 -18.11 10.66
C GLY A 135 17.92 -17.32 11.42
N THR A 136 17.90 -15.98 11.31
CA THR A 136 16.81 -15.17 11.86
C THR A 136 15.47 -15.56 11.23
N ILE A 137 14.47 -15.81 12.07
CA ILE A 137 13.07 -16.02 11.68
C ILE A 137 12.33 -14.72 11.96
N TYR A 138 11.80 -14.10 10.92
CA TYR A 138 10.96 -12.91 11.05
C TYR A 138 9.49 -13.30 11.18
N THR A 139 8.76 -12.49 11.94
CA THR A 139 7.34 -12.66 12.25
C THR A 139 6.56 -11.37 11.97
N GLU A 140 5.24 -11.47 12.08
CA GLU A 140 4.29 -10.36 12.09
C GLU A 140 4.53 -9.32 13.20
N ASN A 141 5.47 -9.54 14.11
CA ASN A 141 5.79 -8.57 15.17
C ASN A 141 7.09 -7.78 14.90
N ASP A 142 7.87 -8.19 13.89
CA ASP A 142 9.17 -7.59 13.61
C ASP A 142 9.08 -6.32 12.77
N TRP A 143 9.84 -5.30 13.11
CA TRP A 143 9.90 -4.05 12.37
C TRP A 143 11.32 -3.74 11.97
N ASN A 144 11.48 -3.16 10.78
CA ASN A 144 12.76 -2.64 10.32
C ASN A 144 13.11 -1.33 11.04
N THR A 145 13.69 -1.46 12.23
CA THR A 145 14.18 -0.32 13.01
C THR A 145 15.53 0.20 12.50
N LEU A 146 16.25 -0.59 11.70
CA LEU A 146 17.58 -0.25 11.20
C LEU A 146 17.51 0.87 10.17
N SER A 147 16.62 0.75 9.19
CA SER A 147 16.48 1.77 8.15
C SER A 147 16.01 3.11 8.71
N GLU A 148 15.11 3.10 9.71
CA GLU A 148 14.69 4.32 10.40
C GLU A 148 15.90 5.03 11.05
N LYS A 149 16.70 4.27 11.80
CA LYS A 149 17.90 4.78 12.45
C LYS A 149 18.94 5.29 11.44
N GLU A 150 19.14 4.57 10.32
CA GLU A 150 20.01 5.02 9.22
C GLU A 150 19.58 6.38 8.67
N ILE A 151 18.27 6.60 8.49
CA ILE A 151 17.73 7.89 8.05
C ILE A 151 17.95 8.99 9.09
N GLU A 152 17.72 8.70 10.37
CA GLU A 152 17.95 9.66 11.46
C GLU A 152 19.43 10.08 11.56
N GLU A 153 20.35 9.13 11.45
CA GLU A 153 21.80 9.38 11.62
C GLU A 153 22.45 9.97 10.36
N LYS A 154 22.06 9.52 9.17
CA LYS A 154 22.75 9.86 7.91
C LYS A 154 21.96 10.81 7.02
N GLY A 155 20.65 10.94 7.21
CA GLY A 155 19.78 11.78 6.40
C GLY A 155 19.98 11.56 4.89
N LYS A 156 20.33 12.63 4.16
CA LYS A 156 20.60 12.56 2.71
C LYS A 156 21.74 11.59 2.31
N TYR A 157 22.66 11.29 3.23
CA TYR A 157 23.79 10.39 2.99
C TYR A 157 23.44 8.91 3.20
N ALA A 158 22.23 8.59 3.68
CA ALA A 158 21.75 7.22 3.69
C ALA A 158 21.67 6.68 2.25
N SER A 159 21.82 5.37 2.10
CA SER A 159 21.71 4.75 0.77
C SER A 159 20.27 4.81 0.25
N GLY A 160 20.09 4.75 -1.07
CA GLY A 160 18.76 4.72 -1.69
C GLY A 160 17.91 3.53 -1.23
N SER A 161 18.52 2.39 -0.93
CA SER A 161 17.82 1.22 -0.39
C SER A 161 17.31 1.48 1.02
N GLU A 162 18.09 2.14 1.88
CA GLU A 162 17.64 2.47 3.24
C GLU A 162 16.54 3.53 3.23
N LYS A 163 16.61 4.52 2.33
CA LYS A 163 15.51 5.48 2.11
C LYS A 163 14.21 4.79 1.71
N TYR A 164 14.28 3.82 0.81
CA TYR A 164 13.13 3.01 0.40
C TYR A 164 12.60 2.12 1.53
N CYS A 165 13.47 1.45 2.28
CA CYS A 165 13.06 0.58 3.39
C CYS A 165 12.40 1.40 4.51
N ALA A 166 12.98 2.56 4.85
CA ALA A 166 12.38 3.49 5.79
C ALA A 166 11.01 4.00 5.31
N SER A 167 10.85 4.34 4.02
CA SER A 167 9.55 4.80 3.50
C SER A 167 8.47 3.73 3.63
N LYS A 168 8.79 2.46 3.34
CA LYS A 168 7.87 1.33 3.55
C LYS A 168 7.52 1.13 5.01
N THR A 169 8.53 1.18 5.89
CA THR A 169 8.34 1.01 7.34
C THR A 169 7.45 2.10 7.92
N LEU A 170 7.76 3.36 7.63
CA LEU A 170 7.07 4.52 8.19
C LEU A 170 5.64 4.66 7.64
N ALA A 171 5.43 4.39 6.35
CA ALA A 171 4.08 4.37 5.76
C ALA A 171 3.21 3.27 6.38
N GLU A 172 3.79 2.08 6.61
CA GLU A 172 3.08 0.99 7.27
C GLU A 172 2.73 1.32 8.73
N LYS A 173 3.67 1.86 9.51
CA LYS A 173 3.40 2.30 10.89
C LYS A 173 2.30 3.37 10.95
N ALA A 174 2.35 4.36 10.06
CA ALA A 174 1.34 5.40 9.97
C ALA A 174 -0.06 4.85 9.65
N ALA A 175 -0.15 3.82 8.80
CA ALA A 175 -1.41 3.14 8.52
C ALA A 175 -2.00 2.45 9.75
N TRP A 176 -1.18 1.70 10.49
CA TRP A 176 -1.63 1.04 11.73
C TRP A 176 -2.01 2.03 12.82
N GLU A 177 -1.25 3.12 12.96
CA GLU A 177 -1.57 4.20 13.89
C GLU A 177 -2.90 4.87 13.54
N PHE A 178 -3.15 5.14 12.26
CA PHE A 178 -4.42 5.67 11.77
C PHE A 178 -5.59 4.77 12.19
N VAL A 179 -5.53 3.47 11.89
CA VAL A 179 -6.62 2.54 12.21
C VAL A 179 -6.84 2.42 13.72
N LYS A 180 -5.76 2.39 14.51
CA LYS A 180 -5.81 2.36 15.98
C LYS A 180 -6.53 3.58 16.56
N ASN A 181 -6.27 4.76 15.99
CA ASN A 181 -6.80 6.03 16.48
C ASN A 181 -8.25 6.27 16.01
N ILE A 182 -8.53 6.01 14.74
CA ILE A 182 -9.82 6.30 14.09
C ILE A 182 -10.87 5.22 14.34
N LYS A 183 -10.45 3.95 14.51
CA LYS A 183 -11.34 2.78 14.68
C LYS A 183 -12.45 2.75 13.60
N PRO A 184 -12.08 2.63 12.32
CA PRO A 184 -13.04 2.65 11.22
C PRO A 184 -13.99 1.45 11.24
N ASN A 185 -15.08 1.54 10.47
CA ASN A 185 -16.06 0.45 10.31
C ASN A 185 -15.59 -0.67 9.36
N TRP A 186 -14.41 -0.53 8.77
CA TRP A 186 -13.74 -1.51 7.93
C TRP A 186 -12.52 -2.09 8.64
N ASP A 187 -12.13 -3.31 8.26
CA ASP A 187 -10.85 -3.89 8.70
C ASP A 187 -9.69 -3.51 7.77
N MET A 188 -8.49 -3.53 8.31
CA MET A 188 -7.25 -3.33 7.56
C MET A 188 -6.35 -4.56 7.71
N THR A 189 -5.69 -4.95 6.63
CA THR A 189 -4.64 -5.96 6.64
C THR A 189 -3.51 -5.54 5.70
N ASN A 190 -2.31 -6.04 5.96
CA ASN A 190 -1.15 -5.80 5.11
C ASN A 190 -0.68 -7.08 4.44
N ALA A 191 -0.30 -6.94 3.18
CA ALA A 191 0.46 -7.94 2.46
C ALA A 191 1.92 -7.48 2.38
N ASN A 192 2.80 -8.03 3.24
CA ASN A 192 4.24 -7.82 3.16
C ASN A 192 4.83 -8.79 2.14
N LEU A 193 5.07 -8.31 0.91
CA LEU A 193 5.51 -9.15 -0.21
C LEU A 193 7.04 -9.29 -0.25
N ASN A 194 7.50 -10.50 -0.59
CA ASN A 194 8.85 -10.84 -1.05
C ASN A 194 8.73 -11.92 -2.13
N ALA A 195 9.80 -12.20 -2.87
CA ALA A 195 9.87 -13.34 -3.79
C ALA A 195 9.65 -14.68 -3.06
N ASP A 196 9.99 -14.77 -1.76
CA ASP A 196 10.06 -16.06 -1.03
C ASP A 196 9.34 -16.09 0.34
N VAL A 197 8.71 -15.00 0.80
CA VAL A 197 8.08 -14.93 2.14
C VAL A 197 6.78 -14.11 2.11
N TYR A 198 5.70 -14.70 2.64
CA TYR A 198 4.43 -14.01 2.91
C TYR A 198 4.29 -13.82 4.43
N ILE A 199 4.14 -12.58 4.88
CA ILE A 199 3.82 -12.24 6.28
C ILE A 199 2.49 -11.47 6.25
N ASN A 200 1.49 -11.95 6.97
CA ASN A 200 0.15 -11.36 7.02
C ASN A 200 -0.09 -10.72 8.39
N ARG A 201 -0.38 -9.42 8.44
CA ARG A 201 -0.81 -8.70 9.65
C ARG A 201 -2.26 -8.27 9.59
#